data_AF-A0A757EV56-F1
#
_entry.id   AF-A0A757EV56-F1
#
_cell.length_a   1.000
_cell.length_b   1.000
_cell.length_c   1.000
_cell.angle_alpha   90.00
_cell.angle_beta   90.00
_cell.angle_gamma   90.00
#
_symmetry.space_group_name_H-M   'P 1'
#
loop_
_entity.id
_entity.type
_entity.pdbx_description
1 polymer ?
#
loop_
_entity_poly.entity_id
_entity_poly.type
_entity_poly.pdbx_seq_one_letter_code
_entity_poly.pdbx_strand_id
1 'polypeptide(L)' 'MLHDFDDNEFIALISPEIKEEVEQQINLAAERQNPIIGWDEFAGYYS' A
#
# COMPACT_ATOMS: atom_id res chain seq x y z
N MET A 1 -18.89 27.77 -0.43
CA MET A 1 -18.74 27.49 1.01
C MET A 1 -17.96 26.20 1.08
N LEU A 2 -16.65 26.30 1.36
CA LEU A 2 -15.79 25.13 1.57
C LEU A 2 -16.30 24.46 2.84
N HIS A 3 -16.68 23.19 2.72
CA HIS A 3 -17.06 22.38 3.86
C HIS A 3 -15.80 22.24 4.72
N ASP A 4 -15.76 22.91 5.87
CA ASP A 4 -14.83 22.56 6.95
C ASP A 4 -15.32 21.21 7.49
N PHE A 5 -14.97 20.12 6.80
CA PHE A 5 -15.14 18.79 7.39
C PHE A 5 -14.22 18.75 8.60
N ASP A 6 -14.81 18.58 9.79
CA ASP A 6 -14.04 18.25 10.99
C ASP A 6 -13.27 16.96 10.70
N ASP A 7 -11.96 16.96 10.97
CA ASP A 7 -11.08 15.81 10.69
C ASP A 7 -11.63 14.52 11.32
N ASN A 8 -12.31 14.65 12.46
CA ASN A 8 -12.96 13.52 13.13
C ASN A 8 -14.12 12.92 12.32
N GLU A 9 -14.91 13.75 11.64
CA GLU A 9 -16.01 13.29 10.78
C GLU A 9 -15.46 12.61 9.53
N PHE A 10 -14.40 13.15 8.95
CA PHE A 10 -13.70 12.55 7.81
C PHE A 10 -13.08 11.20 8.18
N ILE A 11 -12.39 11.11 9.32
CA ILE A 11 -11.81 9.86 9.81
C ILE A 11 -12.91 8.84 10.11
N ALA A 12 -14.02 9.23 10.75
CA ALA A 12 -15.13 8.33 11.04
C ALA A 12 -15.78 7.78 9.76
N LEU A 13 -15.84 8.58 8.69
CA LEU A 13 -16.37 8.18 7.39
C LEU A 13 -15.47 7.15 6.69
N ILE A 14 -14.15 7.33 6.73
CA ILE A 14 -13.19 6.48 6.00
C ILE A 14 -12.72 5.27 6.82
N SER A 15 -12.75 5.35 8.15
CA SER A 15 -12.22 4.31 9.04
C SER A 15 -12.84 2.91 8.84
N PRO A 16 -14.14 2.76 8.51
CA PRO A 16 -14.71 1.46 8.14
C PRO A 16 -14.05 0.85 6.90
N GLU A 17 -13.86 1.64 5.85
CA GLU A 17 -13.28 1.20 4.57
C GLU A 17 -11.80 0.80 4.74
N ILE A 18 -11.04 1.57 5.53
CA ILE A 18 -9.62 1.25 5.84
C ILE A 18 -9.52 -0.05 6.63
N LYS A 19 -10.45 -0.32 7.55
CA LYS A 19 -10.41 -1.56 8.35
C LYS A 19 -10.57 -2.81 7.49
N GLU A 20 -11.49 -2.80 6.52
CA GLU A 20 -11.62 -3.91 5.56
C GLU A 20 -10.40 -4.03 4.64
N GLU A 21 -9.82 -2.91 4.21
CA GLU A 21 -8.66 -2.90 3.32
C GLU A 21 -7.38 -3.45 4.00
N VAL A 22 -7.20 -3.20 5.30
CA VAL A 22 -6.08 -3.75 6.09
C VAL A 22 -6.19 -5.27 6.24
N GLU A 23 -7.39 -5.82 6.47
CA GLU A 23 -7.60 -7.28 6.57
C GLU A 23 -7.33 -8.00 5.23
N GLN A 24 -7.47 -7.28 4.10
CA GLN A 24 -7.22 -7.79 2.75
C GLN A 24 -5.85 -7.40 2.19
N GLN A 25 -4.92 -6.91 3.02
CA GLN A 25 -3.56 -6.60 2.58
C GLN A 25 -2.82 -7.88 2.16
N ILE A 26 -2.95 -8.17 0.88
CA ILE A 26 -2.20 -9.22 0.21
C ILE A 26 -0.74 -8.80 0.14
N ASN A 27 0.14 -9.59 0.76
CA ASN A 27 1.58 -9.40 0.60
C ASN A 27 2.01 -9.88 -0.79
N LEU A 28 1.79 -9.06 -1.80
CA LEU A 28 2.13 -9.37 -3.18
C LEU A 28 3.62 -9.66 -3.37
N ALA A 29 4.50 -9.16 -2.51
CA ALA A 29 5.93 -9.48 -2.57
C ALA A 29 6.21 -10.91 -2.11
N ALA A 30 5.45 -11.42 -1.13
CA ALA A 30 5.54 -12.81 -0.68
C ALA A 30 4.79 -13.78 -1.60
N GLU A 31 3.69 -13.33 -2.23
CA GLU A 31 2.92 -14.17 -3.17
C GLU A 31 3.59 -14.30 -4.52
N ARG A 32 4.30 -13.26 -4.97
CA ARG A 32 5.07 -13.34 -6.20
C ARG A 32 6.24 -14.30 -6.00
N GLN A 33 6.27 -15.36 -6.79
CA GLN A 33 7.47 -16.19 -6.99
C GLN A 33 8.49 -15.45 -7.86
N ASN A 34 8.83 -14.22 -7.47
CA ASN A 34 9.85 -13.44 -8.15
C ASN A 34 11.20 -14.15 -8.00
N PRO A 35 12.01 -14.25 -9.06
CA PRO A 35 13.37 -14.72 -8.92
C PRO A 35 14.13 -13.80 -7.95
N ILE A 36 15.03 -14.39 -7.17
CA ILE A 36 15.93 -13.64 -6.30
C ILE A 36 16.91 -12.91 -7.22
N ILE A 37 16.75 -11.59 -7.35
CA ILE A 37 17.67 -10.74 -8.11
C ILE A 37 18.79 -10.23 -7.20
N GLY A 38 20.00 -10.15 -7.76
CA GLY A 38 21.14 -9.52 -7.10
C GLY A 38 21.04 -8.00 -7.11
N TRP A 39 21.85 -7.34 -6.27
CA TRP A 39 21.83 -5.88 -6.19
C TRP A 39 22.30 -5.21 -7.49
N ASP A 40 23.27 -5.84 -8.18
CA ASP A 40 23.79 -5.37 -9.45
C ASP A 40 22.75 -5.44 -10.58
N GLU A 41 21.98 -6.53 -10.65
CA GLU A 41 20.88 -6.68 -11.60
C GLU A 41 19.78 -5.64 -11.35
N PHE A 42 19.40 -5.42 -10.09
CA PHE A 42 18.47 -4.35 -9.74
C PHE A 42 19.01 -2.96 -10.12
N ALA A 43 20.31 -2.72 -9.93
CA ALA A 43 20.96 -1.46 -10.25
C ALA A 43 21.16 -1.26 -11.77
N GLY A 44 20.83 -2.26 -12.59
CA GLY A 44 20.97 -2.21 -14.04
C GLY A 44 22.40 -2.42 -14.55
N TYR A 45 23.27 -3.01 -13.74
CA TYR A 45 24.64 -3.36 -14.16
C TYR A 45 24.65 -4.69 -14.89
N TYR A 46 24.43 -4.63 -16.20
CA TYR A 46 24.57 -5.76 -17.12
C TYR A 46 25.86 -5.54 -17.93
N SER A 47 26.99 -6.02 -17.42
CA SER A 47 28.29 -5.96 -18.10
C SER A 47 28.49 -7.09 -19.09
#